data_AF-A0A3N5TV82-F1
#
_entry.id   AF-A0A3N5TV82-F1
#
_cell.length_a   1.000
_cell.length_b   1.000
_cell.length_c   1.000
_cell.angle_alpha   90.00
_cell.angle_beta   90.00
_cell.angle_gamma   90.00
#
_symmetry.space_group_name_H-M   'P 1'
#
loop_
_entity.id
_entity.type
_entity.pdbx_description
1 polymer ?
#
loop_
_entity_poly.entity_id
_entity_poly.type
_entity_poly.pdbx_seq_one_letter_code
_entity_poly.pdbx_strand_id
1 'polypeptide(L)'
;MPFIEHRFDEERRLVVSNETAHLYRYFDATVQSEYLVRCIRNTIDHDLKEEIGFIQAFDSALKATIEIVDMPNRRASLLVRFILQNNGTLSKAKRTRFPELTDDEVERIEAAIHTAARADGPE
;
A
#
# COMPACT_ATOMS: atom_id res chain seq x y z
N MET A 1 29.12 4.71 32.72
CA MET A 1 28.11 5.74 33.03
C MET A 1 28.73 6.73 34.02
N PRO A 2 29.20 7.89 33.56
CA PRO A 2 30.10 8.75 34.33
C PRO A 2 29.44 9.49 35.51
N PHE A 3 28.11 9.55 35.57
CA PHE A 3 27.38 10.32 36.58
C PHE A 3 26.58 9.46 37.58
N ILE A 4 26.72 8.13 37.52
CA ILE A 4 25.94 7.21 38.34
C ILE A 4 26.76 6.76 39.54
N GLU A 5 26.28 7.11 40.73
CA GLU A 5 26.71 6.45 41.96
C GLU A 5 25.91 5.16 42.11
N HIS A 6 26.59 4.02 42.14
CA HIS A 6 25.94 2.71 42.22
C HIS A 6 26.61 1.81 43.24
N ARG A 7 25.81 0.91 43.81
CA ARG A 7 26.27 -0.20 44.65
C ARG A 7 25.51 -1.47 44.29
N PHE A 8 26.05 -2.61 44.67
CA PHE A 8 25.30 -3.86 44.70
C PHE A 8 24.62 -4.00 46.08
N ASP A 9 23.35 -4.38 46.09
CA ASP A 9 22.68 -4.77 47.34
C ASP A 9 22.95 -6.24 47.69
N GLU A 10 22.38 -6.71 48.80
CA GLU A 10 22.54 -8.08 49.31
C GLU A 10 22.03 -9.14 48.33
N GLU A 11 21.11 -8.77 47.43
CA GLU A 11 20.55 -9.61 46.37
C GLU A 11 21.33 -9.50 45.04
N ARG A 12 22.48 -8.79 45.03
CA ARG A 12 23.31 -8.51 43.86
C ARG A 12 22.60 -7.69 42.77
N ARG A 13 21.64 -6.85 43.15
CA ARG A 13 21.02 -5.87 42.24
C ARG A 13 21.84 -4.59 42.21
N LEU A 14 21.94 -3.98 41.03
CA LEU A 14 22.54 -2.66 40.86
C LEU A 14 21.57 -1.60 41.39
N VAL A 15 21.93 -0.93 42.49
CA VAL A 15 21.17 0.18 43.08
C VAL A 15 21.90 1.48 42.79
N VAL A 16 21.19 2.41 42.15
CA VAL A 16 21.66 3.79 41.91
C VAL A 16 21.28 4.66 43.10
N SER A 17 22.25 5.32 43.73
CA SER A 17 22.06 6.08 44.97
C SER A 17 21.82 7.57 44.78
N ASN A 18 22.01 8.10 43.57
CA ASN A 18 21.83 9.52 43.26
C ASN A 18 20.73 9.74 42.20
N GLU A 19 20.10 10.92 42.19
CA GLU A 19 18.98 11.25 41.31
C GLU A 19 19.42 11.57 39.86
N THR A 20 19.97 10.59 39.15
CA THR A 20 20.47 10.77 37.77
C THR A 20 19.61 10.15 36.70
N ALA A 21 18.41 9.66 37.06
CA ALA A 21 17.47 9.07 36.11
C ALA A 21 17.18 9.99 34.92
N HIS A 22 17.07 11.31 35.13
CA HIS A 22 16.80 12.29 34.07
C HIS A 22 17.87 12.33 32.97
N LEU A 23 19.12 11.94 33.26
CA LEU A 23 20.22 11.91 32.30
C LEU A 23 20.16 10.69 31.36
N TYR A 24 19.44 9.64 31.75
CA TYR A 24 19.44 8.35 31.03
C TYR A 24 18.03 7.81 30.75
N ARG A 25 16.98 8.48 31.23
CA ARG A 25 15.57 8.06 31.09
C ARG A 25 15.13 8.00 29.63
N TYR A 26 15.73 8.82 28.78
CA TYR A 26 15.46 8.85 27.35
C TYR A 26 16.75 8.50 26.62
N PHE A 27 16.68 7.45 25.80
CA PHE A 27 17.74 7.20 24.84
C PHE A 27 17.62 8.22 23.71
N ASP A 28 18.74 8.54 23.07
CA ASP A 28 18.72 9.36 21.86
C ASP A 28 18.06 8.55 20.73
N ALA A 29 16.81 8.89 20.45
CA ALA A 29 16.00 8.27 19.40
C ALA A 29 15.97 9.11 18.12
N THR A 30 16.89 10.06 17.95
CA THR A 30 16.87 11.02 16.83
C THR A 30 16.85 10.29 15.48
N VAL A 31 17.74 9.32 15.28
CA VAL A 31 17.84 8.56 14.02
C VAL A 31 16.56 7.79 13.70
N GLN A 32 15.95 7.16 14.71
CA GLN A 32 14.70 6.40 14.57
C GLN A 32 13.53 7.33 14.26
N SER A 33 13.49 8.50 14.92
CA SER A 33 12.44 9.51 14.72
C SER A 33 12.53 10.13 13.32
N GLU A 34 13.73 10.47 12.87
CA GLU A 34 13.98 10.97 11.51
C GLU A 34 13.62 9.93 10.45
N TYR A 35 13.97 8.67 10.68
CA TYR A 35 13.57 7.57 9.79
C TYR A 35 12.04 7.48 9.69
N LEU A 36 11.34 7.48 10.83
CA LEU A 36 9.88 7.39 10.85
C LEU A 36 9.23 8.57 10.11
N VAL A 37 9.70 9.80 10.36
CA VAL A 37 9.20 10.99 9.67
C VAL A 37 9.44 10.91 8.15
N ARG A 38 10.60 10.39 7.72
CA ARG A 38 10.88 10.17 6.30
C ARG A 38 9.91 9.16 5.67
N CYS A 39 9.64 8.05 6.35
CA CYS A 39 8.66 7.06 5.85
C CYS A 39 7.26 7.67 5.75
N ILE A 40 6.81 8.41 6.77
CA ILE A 40 5.51 9.09 6.74
C ILE A 40 5.41 10.05 5.56
N ARG A 41 6.46 10.85 5.33
CA ARG A 41 6.51 11.76 4.18
C ARG A 41 6.41 11.00 2.86
N ASN A 42 7.18 9.92 2.69
CA ASN A 42 7.13 9.10 1.49
C ASN A 42 5.71 8.54 1.24
N THR A 43 5.07 8.04 2.29
CA THR A 43 3.71 7.50 2.19
C THR A 43 2.68 8.57 1.82
N ILE A 44 2.81 9.79 2.33
CA ILE A 44 1.91 10.89 1.95
C ILE A 44 2.17 11.37 0.52
N ASP A 45 3.44 11.54 0.16
CA ASP A 45 3.81 12.17 -1.11
C ASP A 45 3.71 11.22 -2.31
N HIS A 46 3.83 9.92 -2.08
CA HIS A 46 3.85 8.89 -3.12
C HIS A 46 2.77 7.85 -2.89
N ASP A 47 2.93 6.98 -1.88
CA ASP A 47 2.11 5.77 -1.74
C ASP A 47 0.60 6.06 -1.71
N LEU A 48 0.16 7.04 -0.91
CA LEU A 48 -1.25 7.43 -0.82
C LEU A 48 -1.77 8.09 -2.10
N LYS A 49 -0.95 8.91 -2.78
CA LYS A 49 -1.37 9.53 -4.04
C LYS A 49 -1.55 8.48 -5.13
N GLU A 50 -0.62 7.54 -5.22
CA GLU A 50 -0.69 6.40 -6.14
C GLU A 50 -1.89 5.50 -5.81
N GLU A 51 -2.16 5.22 -4.53
CA GLU A 51 -3.31 4.41 -4.10
C GLU A 51 -4.64 5.08 -4.44
N ILE A 52 -4.77 6.39 -4.23
CA ILE A 52 -5.99 7.13 -4.61
C ILE A 52 -6.21 7.07 -6.13
N GLY A 53 -5.17 7.29 -6.92
CA GLY A 53 -5.25 7.17 -8.39
C GLY A 53 -5.64 5.76 -8.83
N PHE A 54 -5.12 4.73 -8.16
CA PHE A 54 -5.51 3.34 -8.42
C PHE A 54 -6.99 3.07 -8.11
N ILE A 55 -7.52 3.60 -7.00
CA ILE A 55 -8.94 3.44 -6.63
C ILE A 55 -9.83 4.07 -7.71
N GLN A 56 -9.51 5.28 -8.16
CA GLN A 56 -10.27 5.96 -9.23
C GLN A 56 -10.22 5.16 -10.54
N ALA A 57 -9.03 4.76 -10.98
CA ALA A 57 -8.87 3.94 -12.19
C ALA A 57 -9.63 2.60 -12.09
N PHE A 58 -9.64 1.97 -10.91
CA PHE A 58 -10.37 0.73 -10.66
C PHE A 58 -11.88 0.92 -10.77
N ASP A 59 -12.44 1.97 -10.15
CA ASP A 59 -13.87 2.26 -10.19
C ASP A 59 -14.34 2.58 -11.63
N SER A 60 -13.58 3.41 -12.35
CA SER A 60 -13.84 3.73 -13.76
C SER A 60 -13.76 2.48 -14.65
N ALA A 61 -12.76 1.63 -14.46
CA ALA A 61 -12.59 0.36 -15.16
C ALA A 61 -13.73 -0.63 -14.87
N LEU A 62 -14.17 -0.73 -13.62
CA LEU A 62 -15.28 -1.59 -13.21
C LEU A 62 -16.59 -1.16 -13.87
N LYS A 63 -16.88 0.14 -13.85
CA LYS A 63 -18.07 0.69 -14.51
C LYS A 63 -18.07 0.38 -16.01
N ALA A 64 -16.95 0.65 -16.70
CA ALA A 64 -16.82 0.36 -18.13
C ALA A 64 -16.98 -1.13 -18.44
N THR A 65 -16.47 -2.02 -17.58
CA THR A 65 -16.61 -3.46 -17.75
C THR A 65 -18.07 -3.91 -17.68
N ILE A 66 -18.81 -3.42 -16.67
CA ILE A 66 -20.23 -3.79 -16.47
C ILE A 66 -21.12 -3.23 -17.59
N GLU A 67 -20.74 -2.11 -18.22
CA GLU A 67 -21.44 -1.58 -19.40
C GLU A 67 -21.22 -2.44 -20.66
N ILE A 68 -20.11 -3.19 -20.74
CA ILE A 68 -19.79 -4.05 -21.89
C ILE A 68 -20.39 -5.45 -21.73
N VAL A 69 -20.36 -6.00 -20.51
CA VAL A 69 -20.78 -7.37 -20.20
C VAL A 69 -21.62 -7.42 -18.94
N ASP A 70 -22.76 -8.10 -19.02
CA ASP A 70 -23.59 -8.39 -17.86
C ASP A 70 -22.97 -9.56 -17.07
N MET A 71 -22.40 -9.24 -15.90
CA MET A 71 -21.85 -10.24 -15.00
C MET A 71 -21.91 -9.77 -13.55
N PRO A 72 -21.87 -10.70 -12.57
CA PRO A 72 -21.87 -10.33 -11.17
C PRO A 72 -20.69 -9.41 -10.80
N ASN A 73 -20.94 -8.36 -10.00
CA ASN A 73 -19.93 -7.36 -9.60
C ASN A 73 -18.61 -7.96 -9.10
N ARG A 74 -18.68 -9.04 -8.29
CA ARG A 74 -17.47 -9.71 -7.77
C ARG A 74 -16.62 -10.31 -8.89
N ARG A 75 -17.26 -10.77 -9.97
CA ARG A 75 -16.60 -11.36 -11.15
C ARG A 75 -15.94 -10.28 -12.00
N ALA A 76 -16.67 -9.20 -12.29
CA ALA A 76 -16.13 -8.02 -12.99
C ALA A 76 -14.96 -7.39 -12.23
N SER A 77 -15.09 -7.24 -10.91
CA SER A 77 -14.02 -6.71 -10.04
C SER A 77 -12.74 -7.57 -10.12
N LEU A 78 -12.88 -8.90 -10.17
CA LEU A 78 -11.74 -9.80 -10.29
C LEU A 78 -11.06 -9.68 -11.67
N LEU A 79 -11.85 -9.56 -12.74
CA LEU A 79 -11.36 -9.35 -14.10
C LEU A 79 -10.57 -8.06 -14.20
N VAL A 80 -11.17 -6.93 -13.79
CA VAL A 80 -10.55 -5.60 -13.77
C VAL A 80 -9.25 -5.62 -12.98
N ARG A 81 -9.24 -6.21 -11.78
CA ARG A 81 -8.03 -6.32 -10.96
C ARG A 81 -6.92 -7.05 -11.72
N PHE A 82 -7.25 -8.13 -12.42
CA PHE A 82 -6.26 -8.89 -13.16
C PHE A 82 -5.70 -8.16 -14.38
N ILE A 83 -6.53 -7.37 -15.05
CA ILE A 83 -6.15 -6.54 -16.20
C ILE A 83 -5.26 -5.38 -15.73
N LEU A 84 -5.67 -4.63 -14.71
CA LEU A 84 -4.91 -3.50 -14.18
C LEU A 84 -3.55 -3.93 -13.59
N GLN A 85 -3.50 -5.06 -12.86
CA GLN A 85 -2.24 -5.62 -12.35
C GLN A 85 -1.26 -6.06 -13.46
N ASN A 86 -1.73 -6.20 -14.69
CA ASN A 86 -0.93 -6.66 -15.83
C ASN A 86 -0.94 -5.60 -16.94
N ASN A 87 -0.74 -4.34 -16.55
CA ASN A 87 -0.60 -3.18 -17.44
C ASN A 87 -1.73 -3.02 -18.46
N GLY A 88 -2.97 -3.33 -18.06
CA GLY A 88 -4.13 -3.16 -18.92
C GLY A 88 -4.44 -4.35 -19.83
N THR A 89 -3.82 -5.52 -19.60
CA THR A 89 -4.08 -6.73 -20.41
C THR A 89 -4.37 -7.95 -19.54
N LEU A 90 -5.21 -8.86 -20.00
CA LEU A 90 -5.50 -10.12 -19.36
C LEU A 90 -4.52 -11.19 -19.84
N SER A 91 -3.68 -11.72 -18.94
CA SER A 91 -2.74 -12.77 -19.33
C SER A 91 -3.46 -14.04 -19.79
N LYS A 92 -2.85 -14.78 -20.73
CA LYS A 92 -3.39 -16.06 -21.25
C LYS A 92 -3.77 -17.06 -20.16
N ALA A 93 -2.95 -17.14 -19.10
CA ALA A 93 -3.21 -18.02 -17.96
C ALA A 93 -4.42 -17.57 -17.10
N LYS A 94 -4.74 -16.27 -17.08
CA LYS A 94 -5.90 -15.72 -16.36
C LYS A 94 -7.15 -15.70 -17.23
N ARG A 95 -7.02 -15.61 -18.56
CA ARG A 95 -8.12 -15.71 -19.54
C ARG A 95 -8.92 -17.00 -19.39
N THR A 96 -8.27 -18.13 -19.11
CA THR A 96 -8.93 -19.43 -18.85
C THR A 96 -9.86 -19.41 -17.64
N ARG A 97 -9.72 -18.43 -16.73
CA ARG A 97 -10.61 -18.25 -15.60
C ARG A 97 -11.91 -17.55 -15.95
N PHE A 98 -12.05 -16.98 -17.15
CA PHE A 98 -13.25 -16.32 -17.64
C PHE A 98 -13.74 -16.97 -18.94
N PRO A 99 -14.04 -18.28 -18.95
CA PRO A 99 -14.52 -18.98 -20.15
C PRO A 99 -15.85 -18.42 -20.67
N GLU A 100 -16.60 -17.72 -19.83
CA GLU A 100 -17.85 -17.05 -20.20
C GLU A 100 -17.67 -15.87 -21.17
N LEU A 101 -16.46 -15.31 -21.27
CA LEU A 101 -16.16 -14.18 -22.16
C LEU A 101 -15.66 -14.66 -23.52
N THR A 102 -16.08 -13.96 -24.56
CA THR A 102 -15.49 -14.03 -25.91
C THR A 102 -14.21 -13.20 -25.99
N ASP A 103 -13.39 -13.48 -27.01
CA ASP A 103 -12.15 -12.71 -27.21
C ASP A 103 -12.45 -11.24 -27.56
N ASP A 104 -13.51 -11.00 -28.34
CA ASP A 104 -13.98 -9.65 -28.68
C ASP A 104 -14.43 -8.86 -27.43
N GLU A 105 -15.12 -9.50 -26.49
CA GLU A 105 -15.49 -8.86 -25.22
C GLU A 105 -14.27 -8.51 -24.38
N VAL A 106 -13.28 -9.41 -24.32
CA VAL A 106 -12.03 -9.14 -23.58
C VAL A 106 -11.27 -7.97 -24.20
N GLU A 107 -11.13 -7.93 -25.52
CA GLU A 107 -10.45 -6.83 -26.22
C GLU A 107 -11.16 -5.49 -25.98
N ARG A 108 -12.50 -5.47 -26.04
CA ARG A 108 -13.29 -4.27 -25.72
C ARG A 108 -13.11 -3.82 -24.27
N ILE A 109 -13.08 -4.76 -23.33
CA ILE A 109 -12.87 -4.45 -21.91
C ILE A 109 -11.47 -3.88 -21.70
N GLU A 110 -10.43 -4.52 -22.24
CA GLU A 110 -9.05 -4.02 -22.14
C GLU A 110 -8.90 -2.61 -22.73
N ALA A 111 -9.48 -2.36 -23.90
CA ALA A 111 -9.47 -1.04 -24.53
C ALA A 111 -10.21 0.03 -23.70
N ALA A 112 -11.37 -0.33 -23.12
CA ALA A 112 -12.13 0.56 -22.27
C ALA A 112 -11.40 0.89 -20.97
N ILE A 113 -10.78 -0.11 -20.34
CA ILE A 113 -9.95 0.07 -19.13
C ILE A 113 -8.76 0.97 -19.42
N HIS A 114 -8.09 0.79 -20.56
CA HIS A 114 -6.94 1.61 -20.95
C HIS A 114 -7.33 3.08 -21.24
N THR A 115 -8.55 3.30 -21.72
CA THR A 115 -9.11 4.65 -21.92
C THR A 115 -9.49 5.30 -20.60
N ALA A 116 -10.18 4.55 -19.73
CA ALA A 116 -10.57 5.01 -18.40
C ALA A 116 -9.36 5.38 -17.52
N ALA A 117 -8.32 4.54 -17.50
CA ALA A 117 -7.10 4.79 -16.74
C ALA A 117 -6.31 6.03 -17.22
N ARG A 118 -6.50 6.47 -18.47
CA ARG A 118 -5.88 7.69 -19.01
C ARG A 118 -6.66 8.96 -18.69
N ALA A 119 -7.96 8.86 -18.46
CA ALA A 119 -8.82 10.01 -18.16
C ALA A 119 -8.67 10.51 -16.72
N ASP A 120 -8.32 9.61 -15.79
CA ASP A 120 -8.23 9.89 -14.35
C ASP A 120 -6.77 9.94 -13.82
N GLY A 121 -5.76 9.88 -14.70
CA GLY A 121 -4.35 9.97 -14.31
C GLY A 121 -3.96 11.40 -13.90
N PRO A 122 -3.16 11.60 -12.84
CA PRO A 122 -2.70 12.93 -12.47
C PRO A 122 -1.70 13.44 -13.53
N GLU A 123 -1.80 14.73 -13.87
CA GLU A 123 -0.73 15.47 -14.56
C GLU A 123 0.58 15.47 -13.76
#